data_AF-A0A947LX81-F1
#
_entry.id   AF-A0A947LX81-F1
#
_cell.length_a   1.000
_cell.length_b   1.000
_cell.length_c   1.000
_cell.angle_alpha   90.00
_cell.angle_beta   90.00
_cell.angle_gamma   90.00
#
_symmetry.space_group_name_H-M   'P 1'
#
loop_
_entity.id
_entity.type
_entity.pdbx_description
1 polymer ?
#
loop_
_entity_poly.entity_id
_entity_poly.type
_entity_poly.pdbx_seq_one_letter_code
_entity_poly.pdbx_strand_id
1 'polypeptide(L)'
;MKAIGYQTARPIDHPESLLDITLPDPVATGRDLLVEVHAVSVNPVDTKVRKSSSRSGDGPDYKVLGWDASGIVRAVGPDVT
;
A
#
# COMPACT_ATOMS: atom_id res chain seq x y z
N MET A 1 1.52 -10.86 1.19
CA MET A 1 1.91 -10.16 -0.04
C MET A 1 3.20 -9.37 0.14
N LYS A 2 3.99 -9.24 -0.93
CA LYS A 2 5.09 -8.27 -0.99
C LYS A 2 4.52 -6.86 -1.17
N ALA A 3 5.13 -5.86 -0.53
CA ALA A 3 4.74 -4.47 -0.67
C ALA A 3 5.94 -3.54 -0.53
N ILE A 4 5.79 -2.29 -0.97
CA ILE A 4 6.70 -1.19 -0.66
C ILE A 4 6.02 -0.28 0.36
N GLY A 5 6.68 -0.01 1.47
CA GLY A 5 6.11 0.83 2.52
C GLY A 5 7.15 1.60 3.33
N TYR A 6 6.67 2.46 4.23
CA TYR A 6 7.52 3.23 5.13
C TYR A 6 6.82 3.48 6.47
N GLN A 7 7.58 3.71 7.54
CA GLN A 7 7.02 4.00 8.87
C GLN A 7 6.97 5.51 9.14
N THR A 8 8.09 6.20 8.90
CA THR A 8 8.23 7.65 9.08
C THR A 8 8.48 8.32 7.74
N ALA A 9 7.87 9.48 7.52
CA ALA A 9 8.13 10.33 6.36
C ALA A 9 9.58 10.88 6.43
N ARG A 10 10.53 10.15 5.84
CA ARG A 10 11.94 10.54 5.75
C ARG A 10 12.24 11.27 4.40
N PRO A 11 13.38 12.00 4.32
CA PRO A 11 13.98 12.38 3.03
C PRO A 11 14.10 11.16 2.09
N ILE A 12 13.96 11.35 0.78
CA ILE A 12 13.88 10.22 -0.18
C ILE A 12 15.21 9.49 -0.38
N ASP A 13 16.32 10.16 -0.08
CA ASP A 13 17.66 9.61 -0.06
C ASP A 13 17.99 8.84 1.24
N HIS A 14 17.11 8.89 2.25
CA HIS A 14 17.25 8.09 3.45
C HIS A 14 16.99 6.60 3.12
N PRO A 15 17.81 5.65 3.62
CA PRO A 15 17.67 4.22 3.30
C PRO A 15 16.33 3.63 3.74
N GLU A 16 15.70 4.19 4.78
CA GLU A 16 14.39 3.77 5.29
C GLU A 16 13.20 4.55 4.70
N SER A 17 13.42 5.31 3.63
CA SER A 17 12.36 6.14 3.02
C SER A 17 11.30 5.33 2.28
N LEU A 18 11.69 4.18 1.73
CA LEU A 18 10.84 3.16 1.11
C LEU A 18 11.52 1.80 1.32
N LEU A 19 10.78 0.85 1.87
CA LEU A 19 11.27 -0.47 2.27
C LEU A 19 10.49 -1.56 1.54
N ASP A 20 11.20 -2.56 1.03
CA ASP A 20 10.62 -3.85 0.65
C ASP A 20 10.19 -4.59 1.91
N ILE A 21 8.89 -4.89 2.00
CA ILE A 21 8.29 -5.54 3.17
C ILE A 21 7.40 -6.71 2.75
N THR A 22 7.13 -7.59 3.69
CA THR A 22 6.12 -8.65 3.55
C THR A 22 5.03 -8.42 4.58
N LEU A 23 3.78 -8.42 4.12
CA LEU A 23 2.58 -8.31 4.93
C LEU A 23 1.71 -9.56 4.73
N PRO A 24 0.79 -9.88 5.65
CA PRO A 24 -0.27 -10.85 5.37
C PRO A 24 -1.08 -10.45 4.13
N ASP A 25 -1.64 -11.43 3.42
CA ASP A 25 -2.58 -11.12 2.35
C ASP A 25 -3.89 -10.58 2.96
N PRO A 26 -4.46 -9.49 2.41
CA PRO A 26 -5.76 -9.01 2.85
C PRO A 26 -6.87 -9.98 2.42
N VAL A 27 -7.97 -9.98 3.16
CA VAL A 27 -9.16 -10.77 2.86
C VAL A 27 -10.24 -9.83 2.35
N ALA A 28 -10.80 -10.11 1.17
CA ALA A 28 -11.93 -9.33 0.65
C ALA A 28 -13.18 -9.57 1.51
N THR A 29 -13.80 -8.49 1.97
CA THR A 29 -15.03 -8.54 2.78
C THR A 29 -16.09 -7.60 2.19
N GLY A 30 -17.36 -7.75 2.59
CA GLY A 30 -18.45 -6.90 2.09
C GLY A 30 -18.45 -6.76 0.57
N ARG A 31 -18.20 -5.53 0.07
CA ARG A 31 -18.14 -5.19 -1.36
C ARG A 31 -16.73 -5.01 -1.92
N ASP A 32 -15.71 -5.50 -1.21
CA ASP A 32 -14.31 -5.36 -1.61
C ASP A 32 -13.93 -6.31 -2.76
N LEU A 33 -12.92 -5.92 -3.53
CA LEU A 33 -12.18 -6.81 -4.43
C LEU A 33 -10.79 -7.06 -3.86
N LEU A 34 -10.35 -8.32 -3.85
CA LEU A 34 -8.94 -8.66 -3.69
C LEU A 34 -8.29 -8.73 -5.06
N VAL A 35 -7.41 -7.79 -5.35
CA VAL A 35 -6.71 -7.69 -6.64
C VAL A 35 -5.26 -8.10 -6.49
N GLU A 36 -4.81 -9.08 -7.28
CA GLU A 36 -3.39 -9.34 -7.49
C GLU A 36 -2.84 -8.29 -8.45
N VAL A 37 -2.09 -7.35 -7.90
CA VAL A 37 -1.55 -6.20 -8.64
C VAL A 37 -0.39 -6.64 -9.54
N HIS A 38 -0.49 -6.37 -10.83
CA HIS A 38 0.57 -6.59 -11.82
C HIS A 38 1.29 -5.29 -12.21
N ALA A 39 0.59 -4.15 -12.13
CA ALA A 39 1.16 -2.85 -12.44
C ALA A 39 0.55 -1.76 -11.56
N VAL A 40 1.34 -0.72 -11.31
CA VAL A 40 0.95 0.51 -10.60
C VAL A 40 1.45 1.73 -11.36
N SER A 41 0.82 2.88 -11.13
CA SER A 41 1.36 4.18 -11.57
C SER A 41 2.05 4.88 -10.40
N VAL A 42 3.02 5.75 -10.70
CA VAL A 42 3.58 6.70 -9.75
C VAL A 42 3.10 8.10 -10.12
N ASN A 43 2.34 8.72 -9.23
CA ASN A 43 1.72 10.01 -9.46
C ASN A 43 2.32 11.10 -8.54
N PRO A 44 2.12 12.39 -8.85
CA PRO A 44 2.55 13.47 -7.96
C PRO A 44 1.99 13.37 -6.54
N VAL A 45 0.76 12.84 -6.37
CA VAL A 45 0.12 12.66 -5.06
C VAL A 45 0.89 11.70 -4.15
N ASP A 46 1.48 10.63 -4.70
CA ASP A 46 2.30 9.70 -3.95
C ASP A 46 3.44 10.44 -3.24
N THR A 47 4.14 11.30 -3.97
CA THR A 47 5.27 12.08 -3.41
C THR A 47 4.82 13.11 -2.37
N LYS A 48 3.63 13.70 -2.56
CA LYS A 48 3.08 14.71 -1.64
C LYS A 48 2.67 14.08 -0.32
N VAL A 49 1.95 12.96 -0.38
CA VAL A 49 1.50 12.23 0.81
C VAL A 49 2.68 11.61 1.55
N ARG A 50 3.65 11.04 0.83
CA ARG A 50 4.86 10.46 1.45
C ARG A 50 5.62 11.48 2.30
N LYS A 51 5.67 12.74 1.88
CA LYS A 51 6.41 13.81 2.56
C LYS A 51 5.75 14.29 3.86
N SER A 52 4.44 14.13 4.02
CA SER A 52 3.68 14.75 5.12
C SER A 52 2.95 13.77 6.03
N SER A 53 2.86 12.48 5.66
CA SER A 53 2.12 11.48 6.42
C SER A 53 3.03 10.38 6.92
N SER A 54 3.40 10.46 8.21
CA SER A 54 3.93 9.32 8.96
C SER A 54 2.77 8.51 9.57
N ARG A 55 3.01 7.24 9.89
CA ARG A 55 2.06 6.48 10.73
C ARG A 55 2.17 7.02 12.16
N SER A 56 1.04 7.30 12.81
CA SER A 56 1.01 7.65 14.24
C SER A 56 0.62 6.40 15.03
N GLY A 57 1.54 5.83 15.79
CA GLY A 57 1.24 4.71 16.69
C GLY A 57 2.46 3.84 17.00
N ASP A 58 2.45 3.22 18.18
CA ASP A 58 3.45 2.25 18.61
C ASP A 58 3.14 0.89 17.97
N GLY A 59 3.80 0.58 16.85
CA GLY A 59 3.70 -0.72 16.18
C GLY A 59 4.53 -0.80 14.90
N PRO A 60 4.81 -2.01 14.35
CA PRO A 60 5.57 -2.24 13.12
C PRO A 60 4.78 -1.89 11.85
N ASP A 61 3.95 -0.86 11.94
CA ASP A 61 2.85 -0.60 11.04
C ASP A 61 3.33 0.26 9.86
N TYR A 62 3.69 -0.41 8.77
CA TYR A 62 4.07 0.26 7.53
C TYR A 62 2.89 0.98 6.88
N LYS A 63 3.14 2.15 6.32
CA LYS A 63 2.24 2.83 5.38
C LYS A 63 2.59 2.40 3.96
N VAL A 64 1.63 1.84 3.25
CA VAL A 64 1.73 1.49 1.82
C VAL A 64 1.01 2.58 1.01
N LEU A 65 1.66 3.04 -0.06
CA LEU A 65 1.13 4.04 -0.99
C LEU A 65 0.65 3.37 -2.29
N GLY A 66 0.06 4.16 -3.19
CA GLY A 66 -0.44 3.73 -4.48
C GLY A 66 -1.88 4.17 -4.66
N TRP A 67 -2.13 5.00 -5.68
CA TRP A 67 -3.46 5.51 -6.03
C TRP A 67 -4.04 4.85 -7.28
N ASP A 68 -3.21 4.18 -8.07
CA ASP A 68 -3.61 3.46 -9.27
C ASP A 68 -3.01 2.05 -9.26
N ALA A 69 -3.82 1.07 -9.66
CA ALA A 69 -3.40 -0.31 -9.82
C ALA A 69 -4.10 -0.95 -11.02
N SER A 70 -3.42 -1.90 -11.66
CA SER A 70 -3.99 -2.81 -12.64
C SER A 70 -3.56 -4.24 -12.29
N GLY A 71 -4.48 -5.18 -12.40
CA GLY A 71 -4.25 -6.54 -11.96
C GLY A 71 -5.42 -7.47 -12.18
N ILE A 72 -5.33 -8.66 -11.59
CA ILE A 72 -6.34 -9.71 -11.69
C ILE A 72 -7.16 -9.74 -10.41
N VAL A 73 -8.50 -9.74 -10.52
CA VAL A 73 -9.37 -9.99 -9.37
C VAL A 73 -9.20 -11.45 -8.94
N ARG A 74 -8.65 -11.68 -7.74
CA ARG A 74 -8.41 -13.01 -7.17
C ARG A 74 -9.54 -13.49 -6.27
N ALA A 75 -10.20 -12.57 -5.57
CA ALA A 75 -11.36 -12.87 -4.75
C ALA A 75 -12.28 -11.64 -4.65
N VAL A 76 -13.53 -11.86 -4.28
CA VAL A 76 -14.52 -10.81 -4.06
C VAL A 76 -15.18 -11.01 -2.70
N GLY A 77 -15.58 -9.92 -2.07
CA GLY A 77 -16.40 -9.97 -0.87
C GLY A 77 -17.80 -10.53 -1.17
N PRO A 78 -18.51 -11.06 -0.16
CA PRO A 78 -19.80 -11.75 -0.34
C PRO A 78 -20.93 -10.87 -0.89
N ASP A 79 -20.81 -9.54 -0.80
CA ASP A 79 -21.84 -8.60 -1.25
C ASP A 79 -21.54 -8.00 -2.65
N VAL A 80 -20.48 -8.47 -3.33
CA VAL A 80 -20.17 -8.08 -4.71
C VAL A 80 -21.12 -8.81 -5.67
N THR A 81 -21.79 -8.05 -6.54
CA THR A 81 -22.75 -8.54 -7.55
C THR A 81 -22.19 -8.49 -8.96
#